data_AF-G7YFJ8-F1
#
_entry.id   AF-G7YFJ8-F1
#
_cell.length_a   1.000
_cell.length_b   1.000
_cell.length_c   1.000
_cell.angle_alpha   90.00
_cell.angle_beta   90.00
_cell.angle_gamma   90.00
#
_symmetry.space_group_name_H-M   'P 1'
#
loop_
_entity.id
_entity.type
_entity.pdbx_description
1 polymer ?
#
loop_
_entity_poly.entity_id
_entity_poly.type
_entity_poly.pdbx_seq_one_letter_code
_entity_poly.pdbx_strand_id
1 'polypeptide(L)'
;MPAEMEPVNVNSTARDVKDYLERFDIWCFTNSDMDDKKLTGCFLHFVGIKAYALIKHLVYPESPIDISYNTLKKKVLQHFNSINFVAAERARFNMLTRSQSQSVRDFVLQLQTQAAKCDYGAQWKTNCIIGSLLAFNCPN
;
A
#
# COMPACT_ATOMS: atom_id res chain seq x y z
N MET A 1 -18.35 -5.22 20.49
CA MET A 1 -17.58 -5.49 19.27
C MET A 1 -16.85 -4.21 18.91
N PRO A 2 -15.52 -4.12 18.99
CA PRO A 2 -14.84 -2.88 18.66
C PRO A 2 -14.68 -2.75 17.14
N ALA A 3 -15.05 -1.57 16.63
CA ALA A 3 -14.88 -0.98 15.30
C ALA A 3 -14.69 -1.95 14.10
N GLU A 4 -15.65 -1.95 13.17
CA GLU A 4 -15.50 -2.53 11.84
C GLU A 4 -14.20 -2.02 11.18
N MET A 5 -13.18 -2.88 11.11
CA MET A 5 -11.99 -2.60 10.31
C MET A 5 -12.38 -2.81 8.84
N GLU A 6 -12.28 -1.74 8.04
CA GLU A 6 -12.61 -1.82 6.62
C GLU A 6 -11.74 -2.88 5.93
N PRO A 7 -12.34 -3.84 5.20
CA PRO A 7 -11.60 -4.88 4.49
C PRO A 7 -10.60 -4.35 3.45
N VAL A 8 -9.54 -5.11 3.20
CA VAL A 8 -8.58 -4.77 2.14
C VAL A 8 -9.21 -4.96 0.76
N ASN A 9 -9.16 -3.92 -0.06
CA ASN A 9 -9.49 -4.01 -1.48
C ASN A 9 -8.29 -4.60 -2.25
N VAL A 10 -8.51 -5.63 -3.06
CA VAL A 10 -7.44 -6.26 -3.87
C VAL A 10 -6.85 -5.33 -4.93
N ASN A 11 -7.54 -4.22 -5.24
CA ASN A 11 -7.05 -3.18 -6.15
C ASN A 11 -6.37 -2.01 -5.40
N SER A 12 -6.18 -2.12 -4.09
CA SER A 12 -5.50 -1.12 -3.27
C SER A 12 -4.03 -0.95 -3.68
N THR A 13 -3.49 0.25 -3.44
CA THR A 13 -2.06 0.49 -3.61
C THR A 13 -1.28 -0.15 -2.46
N ALA A 14 0.03 -0.35 -2.64
CA ALA A 14 0.90 -0.89 -1.59
C ALA A 14 0.89 -0.03 -0.33
N ARG A 15 0.70 1.29 -0.50
CA ARG A 15 0.54 2.22 0.62
C ARG A 15 -0.73 1.93 1.39
N ASP A 16 -1.87 1.83 0.73
CA ASP A 16 -3.16 1.57 1.40
C ASP A 16 -3.13 0.26 2.18
N VAL A 17 -2.47 -0.78 1.61
CA VAL A 17 -2.29 -2.07 2.28
C VAL A 17 -1.36 -1.95 3.49
N LYS A 18 -0.30 -1.13 3.39
CA LYS A 18 0.60 -0.87 4.53
C LYS A 18 -0.14 -0.15 5.66
N ASP A 19 -0.94 0.86 5.33
CA ASP A 19 -1.73 1.63 6.30
C ASP A 19 -2.79 0.73 6.97
N TYR A 20 -3.41 -0.19 6.23
CA TYR A 20 -4.30 -1.21 6.79
C TYR A 20 -3.56 -2.12 7.79
N LEU A 21 -2.39 -2.64 7.43
CA LEU A 21 -1.61 -3.53 8.29
C LEU A 21 -1.13 -2.83 9.57
N GLU A 22 -0.76 -1.55 9.48
CA GLU A 22 -0.41 -0.75 10.64
C GLU A 22 -1.60 -0.55 11.58
N ARG A 23 -2.79 -0.25 11.03
CA ARG A 23 -4.04 -0.20 11.82
C ARG A 23 -4.35 -1.53 12.50
N PHE A 24 -4.10 -2.65 11.82
CA PHE A 24 -4.25 -3.98 12.39
C PHE A 24 -3.27 -4.25 13.52
N ASP A 25 -1.99 -3.89 13.35
CA ASP A 25 -0.98 -4.01 14.42
C ASP A 25 -1.36 -3.19 15.66
N ILE A 26 -1.86 -1.95 15.48
CA ILE A 26 -2.35 -1.10 16.57
C ILE A 26 -3.54 -1.75 17.27
N TRP A 27 -4.49 -2.29 16.50
CA TRP A 27 -5.62 -3.03 17.07
C TRP A 27 -5.13 -4.23 17.89
N CYS A 28 -4.18 -5.01 17.38
CA CYS A 28 -3.58 -6.12 18.12
C CYS A 28 -2.90 -5.66 19.41
N PHE A 29 -2.14 -4.57 19.37
CA PHE A 29 -1.48 -4.02 20.56
C PHE A 29 -2.48 -3.64 21.66
N THR A 30 -3.65 -3.12 21.30
CA THR A 30 -4.71 -2.78 22.27
C THR A 30 -5.45 -4.00 22.85
N ASN A 31 -5.29 -5.19 22.26
CA ASN A 31 -5.95 -6.41 22.70
C ASN A 31 -4.90 -7.38 23.28
N SER A 32 -4.73 -7.37 24.61
CA SER A 32 -3.57 -7.94 25.30
C SER A 32 -3.47 -9.48 25.40
N ASP A 33 -4.30 -10.26 24.70
CA ASP A 33 -4.42 -11.73 24.92
C ASP A 33 -4.46 -12.59 23.63
N MET A 34 -3.66 -12.25 22.61
CA MET A 34 -3.57 -13.05 21.38
C MET A 34 -2.30 -13.90 21.33
N ASP A 35 -2.47 -15.23 21.30
CA ASP A 35 -1.43 -16.13 20.81
C ASP A 35 -1.28 -16.03 19.28
N ASP A 36 -0.18 -16.57 18.73
CA ASP A 36 0.14 -16.48 17.31
C ASP A 36 -0.97 -17.04 16.39
N LYS A 37 -1.69 -18.07 16.84
CA LYS A 37 -2.76 -18.71 16.06
C LYS A 37 -4.03 -17.85 16.08
N LYS A 38 -4.39 -17.28 17.23
CA LYS A 38 -5.46 -16.29 17.37
C LYS A 38 -5.17 -15.05 16.56
N LEU A 39 -3.95 -14.52 16.62
CA LEU A 39 -3.51 -13.37 15.83
C LEU A 39 -3.70 -13.62 14.34
N THR A 40 -3.22 -14.77 13.85
CA THR A 40 -3.39 -15.20 12.46
C THR A 40 -4.87 -15.35 12.08
N GLY A 41 -5.68 -15.98 12.94
CA GLY A 41 -7.11 -16.14 12.72
C GLY A 41 -7.85 -14.81 12.66
N CYS A 42 -7.55 -13.87 13.56
CA CYS A 42 -8.09 -12.51 13.55
C CYS A 42 -7.71 -11.79 12.25
N PHE A 43 -6.45 -11.85 11.82
CA PHE A 43 -6.02 -11.23 10.57
C PHE A 43 -6.82 -11.75 9.37
N LEU A 44 -6.94 -13.08 9.23
CA LEU A 44 -7.69 -13.70 8.13
C LEU A 44 -9.19 -13.37 8.16
N HIS A 45 -9.75 -13.11 9.34
CA HIS A 45 -11.12 -12.64 9.49
C HIS A 45 -11.29 -11.17 9.05
N PHE A 46 -10.45 -10.27 9.57
CA PHE A 46 -10.55 -8.83 9.33
C PHE A 46 -10.12 -8.40 7.93
N VAL A 47 -9.26 -9.16 7.26
CA VAL A 47 -8.75 -8.80 5.91
C VAL A 47 -9.86 -8.83 4.85
N GLY A 48 -10.92 -9.59 5.10
CA GLY A 48 -12.10 -9.73 4.24
C GLY A 48 -11.93 -10.71 3.08
N ILE A 49 -13.06 -11.08 2.47
CA ILE A 49 -13.17 -12.24 1.58
C ILE A 49 -12.24 -12.20 0.35
N LYS A 50 -12.11 -11.05 -0.30
CA LYS A 50 -11.30 -10.91 -1.52
C LYS A 50 -9.81 -11.02 -1.23
N ALA A 51 -9.35 -10.34 -0.18
CA ALA A 51 -7.96 -10.40 0.25
C ALA A 51 -7.62 -11.76 0.88
N TYR A 52 -8.57 -12.41 1.58
CA TYR A 52 -8.41 -13.79 2.05
C TYR A 52 -8.20 -14.77 0.90
N ALA A 53 -8.98 -14.66 -0.19
CA ALA A 53 -8.78 -15.48 -1.39
C ALA A 53 -7.38 -15.28 -1.97
N LEU A 54 -6.92 -14.03 -2.10
CA LEU A 54 -5.56 -13.70 -2.52
C LEU A 54 -4.51 -14.36 -1.60
N ILE A 55 -4.65 -14.22 -0.28
CA ILE A 55 -3.73 -14.84 0.69
C ILE A 55 -3.68 -16.35 0.48
N LYS A 56 -4.82 -17.01 0.30
CA LYS A 56 -4.90 -18.45 0.03
C LYS A 56 -4.13 -18.84 -1.23
N HIS A 57 -4.18 -18.02 -2.28
CA HIS A 57 -3.36 -18.22 -3.48
C HIS A 57 -1.86 -18.01 -3.22
N LEU A 58 -1.48 -16.99 -2.43
CA LEU A 58 -0.07 -16.66 -2.13
C LEU A 58 0.65 -17.70 -1.25
N VAL A 59 -0.10 -18.54 -0.55
CA VAL A 59 0.45 -19.53 0.38
C VAL A 59 0.20 -20.98 -0.03
N TYR A 60 -0.46 -21.21 -1.16
CA TYR A 60 -0.69 -22.56 -1.67
C TYR A 60 0.65 -23.32 -1.83
N PRO A 61 0.74 -24.59 -1.37
CA PRO A 61 -0.33 -25.49 -0.93
C PRO A 61 -0.65 -25.45 0.59
N GLU A 62 0.02 -24.62 1.37
CA GLU A 62 -0.17 -24.54 2.82
C GLU A 62 -1.53 -23.90 3.18
N SER A 63 -2.02 -24.20 4.39
CA SER A 63 -3.23 -23.57 4.91
C SER A 63 -2.90 -22.19 5.50
N PRO A 64 -3.65 -21.12 5.15
CA PRO A 64 -3.37 -19.78 5.67
C PRO A 64 -3.35 -19.68 7.20
N ILE A 65 -4.15 -20.50 7.91
CA ILE A 65 -4.24 -20.48 9.37
C ILE A 65 -3.01 -21.08 10.07
N ASP A 66 -2.24 -21.90 9.35
CA ASP A 66 -1.04 -22.57 9.86
C ASP A 66 0.23 -21.72 9.65
N ILE A 67 0.11 -20.59 8.96
CA ILE A 67 1.21 -19.67 8.68
C ILE A 67 1.10 -18.47 9.60
N SER A 68 2.20 -18.12 10.27
CA SER A 68 2.21 -16.97 11.18
C SER A 68 1.78 -15.67 10.50
N TYR A 69 1.07 -14.82 11.24
CA TYR A 69 0.70 -13.47 10.81
C TYR A 69 1.89 -12.69 10.21
N ASN A 70 3.07 -12.74 10.84
CA ASN A 70 4.26 -12.03 10.36
C ASN A 70 4.69 -12.51 8.96
N THR A 71 4.57 -13.80 8.68
CA THR A 71 4.86 -14.35 7.34
C THR A 71 3.79 -13.94 6.33
N LEU A 72 2.50 -14.00 6.71
CA LEU A 72 1.40 -13.56 5.85
C LEU A 72 1.51 -12.08 5.50
N LYS A 73 1.77 -11.22 6.49
CA LYS A 73 2.00 -9.78 6.34
C LYS A 73 3.09 -9.49 5.31
N LYS A 74 4.23 -10.18 5.40
CA LYS A 74 5.34 -10.02 4.44
C LYS A 74 4.94 -10.43 3.02
N LYS A 75 4.28 -11.59 2.86
CA LYS A 75 3.81 -12.08 1.55
C LYS A 75 2.81 -11.12 0.90
N VAL A 76 1.86 -10.61 1.68
CA VAL A 76 0.88 -9.62 1.24
C VAL A 76 1.59 -8.34 0.79
N LEU A 77 2.45 -7.76 1.62
CA LEU A 77 3.22 -6.57 1.25
C LEU A 77 4.06 -6.78 -0.01
N GLN A 78 4.74 -7.91 -0.14
CA GLN A 78 5.53 -8.23 -1.32
C GLN A 78 4.66 -8.30 -2.59
N HIS A 79 3.48 -8.92 -2.51
CA HIS A 79 2.56 -9.00 -3.64
C HIS A 79 2.11 -7.60 -4.10
N PHE A 80 1.63 -6.77 -3.18
CA PHE A 80 1.19 -5.42 -3.53
C PHE A 80 2.36 -4.52 -3.97
N ASN A 81 3.55 -4.66 -3.39
CA ASN A 81 4.74 -3.97 -3.89
C ASN A 81 5.12 -4.41 -5.30
N SER A 82 4.94 -5.68 -5.65
CA SER A 82 5.23 -6.17 -7.00
C SER A 82 4.23 -5.67 -8.05
N ILE A 83 2.94 -5.53 -7.67
CA ILE A 83 1.90 -4.93 -8.52
C ILE A 83 2.18 -3.44 -8.71
N ASN A 84 2.58 -2.73 -7.66
CA ASN A 84 3.03 -1.35 -7.73
C ASN A 84 4.47 -1.31 -8.24
N PHE A 85 4.69 -1.80 -9.47
CA PHE A 85 5.98 -1.76 -10.12
C PHE A 85 6.48 -0.32 -10.11
N VAL A 86 7.42 -0.03 -9.22
CA VAL A 86 7.89 1.33 -8.94
C VAL A 86 8.32 2.03 -10.23
N ALA A 87 8.93 1.29 -11.16
CA ALA A 87 9.30 1.83 -12.47
C ALA A 87 8.09 2.23 -13.33
N ALA A 88 6.95 1.54 -13.26
CA ALA A 88 5.72 1.95 -13.94
C ALA A 88 5.10 3.19 -13.29
N GLU A 89 5.13 3.29 -11.96
CA GLU A 89 4.66 4.49 -11.25
C GLU A 89 5.52 5.71 -11.55
N ARG A 90 6.85 5.53 -11.63
CA ARG A 90 7.81 6.55 -12.05
C ARG A 90 7.60 6.95 -13.51
N ALA A 91 7.35 5.99 -14.41
CA ALA A 91 7.01 6.29 -15.80
C ALA A 91 5.71 7.11 -15.90
N ARG A 92 4.66 6.73 -15.16
CA ARG A 92 3.40 7.49 -15.07
C ARG A 92 3.64 8.90 -14.54
N PHE A 93 4.46 9.05 -13.49
CA PHE A 93 4.84 10.34 -12.94
C PHE A 93 5.54 11.23 -13.98
N ASN A 94 6.52 10.68 -14.70
CA ASN A 94 7.26 11.40 -15.74
C ASN A 94 6.40 11.77 -16.96
N MET A 95 5.30 11.04 -17.18
CA MET A 95 4.32 11.35 -18.23
C MET A 95 3.24 12.36 -17.79
N LEU A 96 3.21 12.78 -16.52
CA LEU A 96 2.22 13.76 -16.07
C LEU A 96 2.50 15.14 -16.66
N THR A 97 1.55 15.64 -17.46
CA THR A 97 1.56 16.99 -18.01
C THR A 97 0.29 17.72 -17.60
N ARG A 98 0.41 19.02 -17.25
CA ARG A 98 -0.75 19.83 -16.88
C ARG A 98 -1.63 20.10 -18.10
N SER A 99 -2.92 19.82 -18.00
CA SER A 99 -3.90 20.25 -19.01
C SER A 99 -4.07 21.77 -19.01
N GLN A 100 -4.40 22.36 -20.17
CA GLN A 100 -4.62 23.81 -20.28
C GLN A 100 -5.72 24.32 -19.33
N SER A 101 -6.77 23.51 -19.11
CA SER A 101 -7.90 23.84 -18.23
C SER A 101 -7.69 23.48 -16.76
N GLN A 102 -6.63 22.73 -16.42
CA GLN A 102 -6.37 22.27 -15.06
C GLN A 102 -5.67 23.36 -14.24
N SER A 103 -6.17 23.63 -13.03
CA SER A 103 -5.53 24.59 -12.13
C SER A 103 -4.16 24.10 -11.67
N VAL A 104 -3.27 25.05 -11.33
CA VAL A 104 -1.94 24.71 -10.79
C VAL A 104 -2.06 23.93 -9.48
N ARG A 105 -3.02 24.30 -8.62
CA ARG A 105 -3.26 23.61 -7.35
C ARG A 105 -3.61 22.14 -7.55
N ASP A 106 -4.53 21.85 -8.46
CA ASP A 106 -4.99 20.48 -8.71
C ASP A 106 -3.88 19.64 -9.36
N PHE A 107 -3.09 20.26 -10.24
CA PHE A 107 -1.94 19.60 -10.84
C PHE A 107 -0.85 19.28 -9.81
N VAL A 108 -0.57 20.19 -8.87
CA VAL A 108 0.35 19.92 -7.76
C VAL A 108 -0.17 18.80 -6.86
N LEU A 109 -1.47 18.76 -6.55
CA LEU A 109 -2.05 17.66 -5.77
C LEU A 109 -1.92 16.31 -6.51
N GLN A 110 -2.14 16.29 -7.82
CA GLN A 110 -1.96 15.11 -8.66
C GLN A 110 -0.50 14.64 -8.66
N LEU A 111 0.46 15.55 -8.83
CA LEU A 111 1.89 15.25 -8.76
C LEU A 111 2.27 14.64 -7.39
N GLN A 112 1.82 15.25 -6.29
CA GLN A 112 2.08 14.75 -4.94
C GLN A 112 1.49 13.35 -4.73
N THR A 113 0.26 13.12 -5.22
CA THR A 113 -0.43 11.84 -5.14
C THR A 113 0.27 10.74 -5.95
N GLN A 114 0.82 11.08 -7.11
CA GLN A 114 1.55 10.11 -7.94
C GLN A 114 2.98 9.87 -7.43
N ALA A 115 3.68 10.91 -6.97
CA ALA A 115 5.01 10.79 -6.34
C ALA A 115 4.99 9.88 -5.11
N ALA A 116 3.89 9.91 -4.37
CA ALA A 116 3.62 9.01 -3.25
C ALA A 116 3.71 7.50 -3.60
N LYS A 117 3.51 7.12 -4.86
CA LYS A 117 3.56 5.73 -5.35
C LYS A 117 4.92 5.33 -5.93
N CYS A 118 5.81 6.29 -6.13
CA CYS A 118 7.08 6.09 -6.84
C CYS A 118 8.26 5.69 -5.93
N ASP A 119 8.00 5.53 -4.63
CA ASP A 119 8.99 5.23 -3.58
C ASP A 119 10.25 6.10 -3.69
N TYR A 120 10.06 7.41 -3.88
CA TYR A 120 11.18 8.35 -3.98
C TYR A 120 11.84 8.66 -2.62
N GLY A 121 11.38 8.10 -1.48
CA GLY A 121 11.91 8.42 -0.15
C GLY A 121 11.65 9.86 0.32
N ALA A 122 12.26 10.32 1.42
CA ALA A 122 12.01 11.66 1.98
C ALA A 122 12.50 12.85 1.11
N GLN A 123 13.29 12.57 0.07
CA GLN A 123 13.97 13.55 -0.78
C GLN A 123 13.09 14.22 -1.87
N TRP A 124 11.86 13.74 -2.11
CA TRP A 124 11.04 14.25 -3.23
C TRP A 124 10.43 15.64 -3.00
N LYS A 125 10.26 16.08 -1.75
CA LYS A 125 9.46 17.27 -1.41
C LYS A 125 10.01 18.60 -1.93
N THR A 126 11.31 18.73 -2.17
CA THR A 126 11.94 20.04 -2.48
C THR A 126 12.39 20.15 -3.94
N ASN A 127 12.95 19.09 -4.53
CA ASN A 127 13.60 19.18 -5.84
C ASN A 127 12.70 18.73 -7.01
N CYS A 128 11.77 17.79 -6.79
CA CYS A 128 10.99 17.19 -7.87
C CYS A 128 9.79 18.02 -8.33
N ILE A 129 9.08 18.70 -7.42
CA ILE A 129 7.94 19.55 -7.81
C ILE A 129 8.43 20.67 -8.76
N ILE A 130 9.59 21.26 -8.46
CA ILE A 130 10.23 22.26 -9.32
C ILE A 130 10.69 21.64 -10.64
N GLY A 131 11.29 20.43 -10.61
CA GLY A 131 11.69 19.69 -11.81
C GLY A 131 10.53 19.39 -12.75
N SER A 132 9.40 18.88 -12.24
CA SER A 132 8.20 18.59 -13.05
C SER A 132 7.53 19.85 -13.62
N LEU A 133 7.59 20.98 -12.92
CA LEU A 133 7.13 22.28 -13.44
C LEU A 133 8.08 22.87 -14.51
N LEU A 134 9.35 22.48 -14.48
CA LEU A 134 10.40 22.95 -15.40
C LEU A 134 10.84 21.90 -16.45
N ALA A 135 10.14 20.76 -16.54
CA ALA A 135 10.48 19.62 -17.42
C ALA A 135 11.88 19.00 -17.20
N PHE A 136 12.46 19.13 -16.00
CA PHE A 136 13.67 18.40 -15.61
C PHE A 136 13.30 17.07 -14.94
N ASN A 137 13.85 15.97 -15.47
CA ASN A 137 13.72 14.64 -14.87
C ASN A 137 14.30 14.61 -13.45
N CYS A 138 13.56 14.06 -12.49
CA CYS A 138 14.10 13.77 -11.17
C CYS A 138 15.20 12.71 -11.29
N PRO A 139 16.43 12.97 -10.79
CA PRO A 139 17.46 11.96 -10.79
C PRO A 139 17.08 10.82 -9.84
N ASN A 140 17.43 9.59 -10.27
CA ASN A 140 17.20 8.34 -9.54
C ASN A 140 17.91 8.31 -8.18
#